data_AF-A0A943GT38-F1
#
_entry.id   AF-A0A943GT38-F1
#
_cell.length_a   1.000
_cell.length_b   1.000
_cell.length_c   1.000
_cell.angle_alpha   90.00
_cell.angle_beta   90.00
_cell.angle_gamma   90.00
#
_symmetry.space_group_name_H-M   'P 1'
#
loop_
_entity.id
_entity.type
_entity.pdbx_description
1 polymer ?
#
loop_
_entity_poly.entity_id
_entity_poly.type
_entity_poly.pdbx_seq_one_letter_code
_entity_poly.pdbx_strand_id
1 'polypeptide(L)'
;MNSKKILAAFVAVIVAVCCVFAACSAKKTDSDSASSSESVSQYRNETYTTTDPALIKGNAAAQLVQSYSAEELGLPESWDKYDSVAVNDSGIKLDNSDYAGYYIEVEVSKKYDIGDDKFTFNTVGTYLISYDGKTLLKYDKATGECTPIEMKEASAAASSAQKATAASGETHTHANGEVHSGAAHAD
;
A
#
# COMPACT_ATOMS: atom_id res chain seq x y z
N MET A 1 32.62 19.88 -57.23
CA MET A 1 32.62 18.98 -56.04
C MET A 1 31.48 19.41 -55.14
N ASN A 2 30.62 18.60 -54.53
CA ASN A 2 30.23 17.20 -54.63
C ASN A 2 28.80 17.13 -54.05
N SER A 3 28.09 16.07 -54.39
CA SER A 3 26.63 15.93 -54.30
C SER A 3 26.11 15.25 -53.02
N LYS A 4 24.80 15.42 -52.76
CA LYS A 4 23.86 14.50 -52.05
C LYS A 4 24.00 14.52 -50.50
N LYS A 5 22.93 14.55 -49.69
CA LYS A 5 21.83 13.57 -49.63
C LYS A 5 20.56 14.15 -48.96
N ILE A 6 19.45 13.54 -49.36
CA ILE A 6 18.04 13.74 -49.01
C ILE A 6 17.74 13.08 -47.66
N LEU A 7 16.91 13.71 -46.82
CA LEU A 7 16.10 12.99 -45.82
C LEU A 7 14.74 13.68 -45.68
N ALA A 8 13.77 13.17 -46.44
CA ALA A 8 12.36 13.34 -46.20
C ALA A 8 11.88 12.13 -45.39
N ALA A 9 11.17 12.36 -44.28
CA ALA A 9 10.41 11.30 -43.61
C ALA A 9 9.25 11.90 -42.80
N PHE A 10 8.08 11.95 -43.46
CA PHE A 10 6.74 11.68 -42.95
C PHE A 10 6.29 12.32 -41.62
N VAL A 11 5.71 13.52 -41.72
CA VAL A 11 4.70 14.01 -40.76
C VAL A 11 3.48 14.47 -41.55
N ALA A 12 2.56 13.56 -41.81
CA ALA A 12 1.21 13.85 -42.28
C ALA A 12 0.31 12.65 -41.99
N VAL A 13 -0.94 12.94 -41.62
CA VAL A 13 -2.07 12.02 -41.33
C VAL A 13 -1.99 11.48 -39.90
N ILE A 14 -2.82 11.94 -38.95
CA ILE A 14 -4.28 11.75 -38.95
C ILE A 14 -5.03 13.01 -38.54
N VAL A 15 -5.99 13.34 -39.41
CA VAL A 15 -7.01 14.38 -39.32
C VAL A 15 -8.21 13.85 -38.52
N ALA A 16 -8.82 14.75 -37.74
CA ALA A 16 -10.22 14.78 -37.32
C ALA A 16 -10.80 13.58 -36.53
N VAL A 17 -10.97 13.80 -35.22
CA VAL A 17 -12.22 13.45 -34.53
C VAL A 17 -12.73 14.69 -33.81
N CYS A 18 -13.99 15.00 -34.08
CA CYS A 18 -14.67 16.26 -33.80
C CYS A 18 -14.97 16.48 -32.31
N CYS A 19 -14.87 17.76 -31.92
CA CYS A 19 -15.58 18.35 -30.81
C CYS A 19 -17.10 18.15 -30.93
N VAL A 20 -17.74 17.48 -29.98
CA VAL A 20 -19.07 17.86 -29.46
C VAL A 20 -19.22 17.29 -28.05
N PHE A 21 -19.01 18.09 -27.01
CA PHE A 21 -19.88 18.11 -25.82
C PHE A 21 -19.79 19.50 -25.19
N ALA A 22 -20.71 20.35 -25.65
CA ALA A 22 -21.05 21.59 -24.96
C ALA A 22 -21.98 21.24 -23.80
N ALA A 23 -21.53 21.48 -22.57
CA ALA A 23 -22.39 21.72 -21.43
C ALA A 23 -21.69 22.71 -20.48
N CYS A 24 -21.69 23.98 -20.89
CA CYS A 24 -21.58 25.08 -19.94
C CYS A 24 -22.84 25.08 -19.06
N SER A 25 -22.68 25.02 -17.75
CA SER A 25 -23.67 25.59 -16.83
C SER A 25 -22.97 26.59 -15.92
N ALA A 26 -23.29 27.86 -16.21
CA ALA A 26 -23.33 29.04 -15.37
C ALA A 26 -22.57 29.08 -14.01
N LYS A 27 -21.55 29.95 -14.01
CA LYS A 27 -21.07 30.90 -12.97
C LYS A 27 -21.96 31.13 -11.73
N LYS A 28 -21.30 31.19 -10.55
CA LYS A 28 -21.49 32.20 -9.47
C LYS A 28 -20.26 32.26 -8.52
N THR A 29 -19.45 33.31 -8.75
CA THR A 29 -18.91 34.33 -7.84
C THR A 29 -18.74 34.08 -6.32
N ASP A 30 -17.50 34.35 -5.88
CA ASP A 30 -16.94 34.84 -4.60
C ASP A 30 -17.10 34.05 -3.29
N SER A 31 -15.97 33.61 -2.71
CA SER A 31 -15.38 34.18 -1.49
C SER A 31 -14.12 33.42 -1.04
N ASP A 32 -13.12 34.19 -0.59
CA ASP A 32 -11.85 33.77 -0.03
C ASP A 32 -11.92 32.61 0.99
N SER A 33 -11.11 31.59 0.78
CA SER A 33 -10.34 30.98 1.85
C SER A 33 -9.11 30.28 1.27
N ALA A 34 -7.93 30.78 1.63
CA ALA A 34 -6.68 30.07 1.43
C ALA A 34 -6.68 28.80 2.29
N SER A 35 -6.47 27.63 1.69
CA SER A 35 -5.70 26.56 2.34
C SER A 35 -5.37 25.46 1.34
N SER A 36 -4.07 25.12 1.34
CA SER A 36 -3.42 23.91 0.82
C SER A 36 -3.78 23.38 -0.55
N SER A 37 -2.75 23.39 -1.41
CA SER A 37 -2.57 22.50 -2.55
C SER A 37 -2.60 21.04 -2.07
N GLU A 38 -3.78 20.49 -1.86
CA GLU A 38 -3.98 19.06 -1.63
C GLU A 38 -4.18 18.40 -3.00
N SER A 39 -3.09 17.87 -3.56
CA SER A 39 -3.15 16.88 -4.62
C SER A 39 -3.65 15.56 -4.01
N VAL A 40 -4.90 15.54 -3.55
CA VAL A 40 -5.60 14.30 -3.21
C VAL A 40 -5.76 13.56 -4.53
N SER A 41 -5.00 12.48 -4.70
CA SER A 41 -5.16 11.52 -5.79
C SER A 41 -6.65 11.24 -5.99
N GLN A 42 -7.14 11.47 -7.20
CA GLN A 42 -8.57 11.62 -7.55
C GLN A 42 -9.47 10.42 -7.16
N TYR A 43 -8.87 9.30 -6.74
CA TYR A 43 -9.52 8.01 -6.44
C TYR A 43 -9.21 7.43 -5.06
N ARG A 44 -8.39 8.11 -4.23
CA ARG A 44 -8.05 7.67 -2.88
C ARG A 44 -9.00 8.31 -1.90
N ASN A 45 -9.72 7.50 -1.15
CA ASN A 45 -10.50 7.97 -0.03
C ASN A 45 -9.73 7.68 1.26
N GLU A 46 -9.26 8.74 1.92
CA GLU A 46 -8.54 8.68 3.20
C GLU A 46 -9.49 8.50 4.39
N THR A 47 -10.63 7.84 4.19
CA THR A 47 -11.43 7.38 5.33
C THR A 47 -10.58 6.39 6.10
N TYR A 48 -10.17 6.76 7.31
CA TYR A 48 -9.48 5.89 8.25
C TYR A 48 -10.29 4.61 8.42
N THR A 49 -9.78 3.53 7.85
CA THR A 49 -10.38 2.20 7.97
C THR A 49 -9.43 1.31 8.75
N THR A 50 -9.99 0.50 9.65
CA THR A 50 -9.18 -0.49 10.37
C THR A 50 -8.59 -1.50 9.38
N THR A 51 -7.35 -1.92 9.65
CA THR A 51 -6.64 -2.98 8.93
C THR A 51 -6.98 -4.38 9.47
N ASP A 52 -7.84 -4.46 10.50
CA ASP A 52 -8.24 -5.72 11.13
C ASP A 52 -8.72 -6.83 10.17
N PRO A 53 -9.57 -6.54 9.17
CA PRO A 53 -10.07 -7.57 8.26
C PRO A 53 -9.06 -7.98 7.17
N ALA A 54 -7.91 -7.34 7.07
CA ALA A 54 -6.89 -7.72 6.09
C ALA A 54 -6.21 -9.05 6.45
N LEU A 55 -6.08 -9.94 5.47
CA LEU A 55 -5.40 -11.23 5.63
C LEU A 55 -3.88 -11.09 5.81
N ILE A 56 -3.29 -10.06 5.18
CA ILE A 56 -1.86 -9.77 5.24
C ILE A 56 -1.69 -8.36 5.80
N LYS A 57 -1.27 -8.25 7.06
CA LYS A 57 -1.13 -6.97 7.78
C LYS A 57 0.08 -6.93 8.70
N GLY A 58 0.44 -5.73 9.16
CA GLY A 58 1.60 -5.52 10.04
C GLY A 58 2.88 -6.13 9.45
N ASN A 59 3.66 -6.84 10.27
CA ASN A 59 4.92 -7.42 9.83
C ASN A 59 4.80 -8.39 8.63
N ALA A 60 3.67 -9.09 8.47
CA ALA A 60 3.46 -9.97 7.32
C ALA A 60 3.39 -9.19 6.00
N ALA A 61 2.82 -7.98 6.02
CA ALA A 61 2.78 -7.10 4.86
C ALA A 61 4.19 -6.58 4.50
N ALA A 62 4.99 -6.19 5.50
CA ALA A 62 6.39 -5.80 5.29
C ALA A 62 7.22 -6.95 4.70
N GLN A 63 7.08 -8.17 5.23
CA GLN A 63 7.78 -9.35 4.74
C GLN A 63 7.35 -9.74 3.33
N LEU A 64 6.07 -9.60 3.00
CA LEU A 64 5.60 -9.83 1.64
C LEU A 64 6.32 -8.90 0.65
N VAL A 65 6.36 -7.60 0.92
CA VAL A 65 7.07 -6.64 0.04
C VAL A 65 8.57 -6.97 -0.02
N GLN A 66 9.21 -7.28 1.11
CA GLN A 66 10.63 -7.67 1.14
C GLN A 66 10.96 -9.00 0.43
N SER A 67 9.96 -9.85 0.17
CA SER A 67 10.16 -11.12 -0.56
C SER A 67 10.38 -10.93 -2.08
N TYR A 68 10.09 -9.74 -2.60
CA TYR A 68 10.38 -9.37 -3.98
C TYR A 68 11.78 -8.80 -4.10
N SER A 69 12.39 -8.98 -5.27
CA SER A 69 13.55 -8.17 -5.63
C SER A 69 13.14 -6.72 -5.80
N ALA A 70 14.09 -5.80 -5.60
CA ALA A 70 13.82 -4.38 -5.78
C ALA A 70 13.36 -4.06 -7.22
N GLU A 71 13.88 -4.78 -8.21
CA GLU A 71 13.47 -4.66 -9.62
C GLU A 71 12.01 -5.07 -9.85
N GLU A 72 11.56 -6.20 -9.28
CA GLU A 72 10.16 -6.64 -9.35
C GLU A 72 9.19 -5.61 -8.75
N LEU A 73 9.65 -4.87 -7.74
CA LEU A 73 8.90 -3.78 -7.12
C LEU A 73 9.03 -2.44 -7.86
N GLY A 74 9.78 -2.39 -8.95
CA GLY A 74 10.08 -1.18 -9.71
C GLY A 74 10.80 -0.11 -8.89
N LEU A 75 11.62 -0.53 -7.92
CA LEU A 75 12.48 0.35 -7.14
C LEU A 75 13.74 0.71 -7.96
N PRO A 76 14.26 1.94 -7.83
CA PRO A 76 15.38 2.41 -8.67
C PRO A 76 16.74 1.79 -8.31
N GLU A 77 16.88 1.22 -7.12
CA GLU A 77 18.14 0.71 -6.57
C GLU A 77 17.92 -0.65 -5.89
N SER A 78 18.99 -1.35 -5.54
CA SER A 78 18.95 -2.62 -4.83
C SER A 78 18.58 -2.45 -3.34
N TRP A 79 18.11 -3.54 -2.71
CA TRP A 79 17.64 -3.54 -1.32
C TRP A 79 18.65 -3.03 -0.28
N ASP A 80 19.96 -3.18 -0.52
CA ASP A 80 21.01 -2.67 0.38
C ASP A 80 21.03 -1.14 0.50
N LYS A 81 20.28 -0.43 -0.35
CA LYS A 81 20.16 1.04 -0.35
C LYS A 81 18.95 1.55 0.40
N TYR A 82 18.10 0.68 0.93
CA TYR A 82 16.88 1.06 1.65
C TYR A 82 17.02 0.73 3.14
N ASP A 83 16.51 1.62 3.99
CA ASP A 83 16.69 1.55 5.43
C ASP A 83 15.44 1.05 6.17
N SER A 84 14.27 1.18 5.55
CA SER A 84 12.99 0.91 6.22
C SER A 84 11.91 0.42 5.25
N VAL A 85 11.08 -0.50 5.76
CA VAL A 85 9.81 -0.92 5.17
C VAL A 85 8.74 -0.73 6.24
N ALA A 86 7.98 0.36 6.14
CA ALA A 86 6.94 0.73 7.10
C ALA A 86 5.57 0.26 6.59
N VAL A 87 4.71 -0.20 7.50
CA VAL A 87 3.34 -0.59 7.19
C VAL A 87 2.42 0.39 7.88
N ASN A 88 1.49 0.97 7.13
CA ASN A 88 0.54 1.92 7.69
C ASN A 88 -0.49 1.18 8.54
N ASP A 89 -0.75 1.67 9.74
CA ASP A 89 -1.76 1.12 10.65
C ASP A 89 -3.19 1.38 10.17
N SER A 90 -3.35 2.32 9.24
CA SER A 90 -4.64 2.66 8.62
C SER A 90 -4.74 2.10 7.22
N GLY A 91 -5.89 1.50 6.92
CA GLY A 91 -6.23 1.06 5.58
C GLY A 91 -6.66 2.23 4.71
N ILE A 92 -6.50 2.04 3.40
CA ILE A 92 -6.99 2.97 2.39
C ILE A 92 -8.09 2.32 1.57
N LYS A 93 -9.03 3.14 1.10
CA LYS A 93 -10.03 2.72 0.12
C LYS A 93 -9.71 3.34 -1.23
N LEU A 94 -9.61 2.50 -2.25
CA LEU A 94 -9.55 2.94 -3.64
C LEU A 94 -10.95 2.82 -4.26
N ASP A 95 -11.37 3.90 -4.93
CA ASP A 95 -12.66 3.96 -5.63
C ASP A 95 -12.49 3.84 -7.17
N ASN A 96 -11.28 3.61 -7.67
CA ASN A 96 -11.00 3.34 -9.09
C ASN A 96 -11.63 1.99 -9.50
N SER A 97 -12.40 1.96 -10.59
CA SER A 97 -13.13 0.76 -11.06
C SER A 97 -12.26 -0.47 -11.27
N ASP A 98 -11.00 -0.31 -11.67
CA ASP A 98 -10.11 -1.45 -11.96
C ASP A 98 -9.52 -2.08 -10.69
N TYR A 99 -9.40 -1.29 -9.61
CA TYR A 99 -8.76 -1.69 -8.35
C TYR A 99 -9.58 -1.25 -7.14
N ALA A 100 -10.91 -1.28 -7.26
CA ALA A 100 -11.80 -0.83 -6.20
C ALA A 100 -11.70 -1.79 -5.02
N GLY A 101 -11.41 -1.28 -3.82
CA GLY A 101 -11.25 -2.12 -2.65
C GLY A 101 -10.56 -1.44 -1.47
N TYR A 102 -10.30 -2.25 -0.45
CA TYR A 102 -9.56 -1.86 0.74
C TYR A 102 -8.16 -2.44 0.72
N TYR A 103 -7.18 -1.62 1.07
CA TYR A 103 -5.77 -1.93 0.95
C TYR A 103 -4.97 -1.54 2.19
N ILE A 104 -3.94 -2.32 2.47
CA ILE A 104 -2.86 -1.98 3.39
C ILE A 104 -1.78 -1.26 2.62
N GLU A 105 -1.34 -0.11 3.11
CA GLU A 105 -0.23 0.65 2.55
C GLU A 105 1.10 0.24 3.17
N VAL A 106 2.10 -0.01 2.33
CA VAL A 106 3.48 -0.33 2.72
C VAL A 106 4.43 0.62 2.02
N GLU A 107 5.30 1.28 2.78
CA GLU A 107 6.25 2.28 2.28
C GLU A 107 7.68 1.77 2.42
N VAL A 108 8.43 1.80 1.33
CA VAL A 108 9.88 1.57 1.33
C VAL A 108 10.56 2.92 1.35
N SER A 109 11.47 3.13 2.30
CA SER A 109 12.10 4.43 2.54
C SER A 109 13.61 4.36 2.69
N LYS A 110 14.27 5.46 2.33
CA LYS A 110 15.67 5.73 2.60
C LYS A 110 15.82 6.68 3.77
N LYS A 111 16.79 6.44 4.63
CA LYS A 111 17.15 7.34 5.73
C LYS A 111 18.21 8.33 5.25
N TYR A 112 17.98 9.60 5.52
CA TYR A 112 18.93 10.68 5.25
C TYR A 112 19.30 11.39 6.53
N ASP A 113 20.59 11.58 6.74
CA ASP A 113 21.13 12.45 7.78
C ASP A 113 20.95 13.92 7.34
N ILE A 114 20.32 14.72 8.19
CA ILE A 114 20.07 16.15 7.94
C ILE A 114 20.86 17.05 8.90
N GLY A 115 21.82 16.48 9.65
CA GLY A 115 22.63 17.17 10.66
C GLY A 115 21.98 17.19 12.04
N ASP A 116 22.74 17.63 13.04
CA ASP A 116 22.29 17.78 14.43
C ASP A 116 21.66 16.50 15.04
N ASP A 117 22.23 15.33 14.74
CA ASP A 117 21.74 14.00 15.15
C ASP A 117 20.29 13.71 14.71
N LYS A 118 19.81 14.38 13.65
CA LYS A 118 18.47 14.21 13.09
C LYS A 118 18.52 13.42 11.79
N PHE A 119 17.51 12.58 11.62
CA PHE A 119 17.29 11.82 10.39
C PHE A 119 15.91 12.13 9.81
N THR A 120 15.83 12.12 8.49
CA THR A 120 14.56 12.11 7.76
C THR A 120 14.45 10.83 6.94
N PHE A 121 13.21 10.45 6.61
CA PHE A 121 12.93 9.33 5.74
C PHE A 121 12.28 9.84 4.46
N ASN A 122 12.80 9.38 3.32
CA ASN A 122 12.18 9.64 2.03
C ASN A 122 11.56 8.35 1.51
N THR A 123 10.24 8.36 1.30
CA THR A 123 9.52 7.24 0.67
C THR A 123 9.92 7.17 -0.80
N VAL A 124 10.51 6.04 -1.19
CA VAL A 124 10.93 5.78 -2.58
C VAL A 124 9.95 4.86 -3.33
N GLY A 125 9.13 4.12 -2.58
CA GLY A 125 8.12 3.24 -3.13
C GLY A 125 6.95 3.09 -2.18
N THR A 126 5.74 3.13 -2.71
CA THR A 126 4.49 2.83 -1.98
C THR A 126 3.82 1.64 -2.64
N TYR A 127 3.36 0.69 -1.81
CA TYR A 127 2.74 -0.54 -2.24
C TYR A 127 1.41 -0.75 -1.52
N LEU A 128 0.44 -1.28 -2.25
CA LEU A 128 -0.90 -1.55 -1.74
C LEU A 128 -1.18 -3.04 -1.81
N ILE A 129 -1.51 -3.62 -0.66
CA ILE A 129 -1.89 -5.04 -0.55
C ILE A 129 -3.38 -5.10 -0.26
N SER A 130 -4.16 -5.75 -1.13
CA SER A 130 -5.60 -5.89 -0.91
C SER A 130 -5.89 -6.66 0.37
N TYR A 131 -7.03 -6.35 1.00
CA TYR A 131 -7.43 -7.03 2.24
C TYR A 131 -7.62 -8.54 2.06
N ASP A 132 -7.99 -9.00 0.87
CA ASP A 132 -8.08 -10.43 0.54
C ASP A 132 -6.72 -11.10 0.25
N GLY A 133 -5.62 -10.33 0.27
CA GLY A 133 -4.26 -10.81 0.07
C GLY A 133 -3.98 -11.36 -1.34
N LYS A 134 -4.79 -10.98 -2.35
CA LYS A 134 -4.67 -11.46 -3.74
C LYS A 134 -4.09 -10.43 -4.71
N THR A 135 -4.02 -9.17 -4.31
CA THR A 135 -3.55 -8.09 -5.17
C THR A 135 -2.42 -7.32 -4.49
N LEU A 136 -1.34 -7.12 -5.24
CA LEU A 136 -0.24 -6.22 -4.90
C LEU A 136 -0.12 -5.16 -5.99
N LEU A 137 -0.16 -3.88 -5.60
CA LEU A 137 -0.04 -2.75 -6.52
C LEU A 137 1.15 -1.90 -6.10
N LYS A 138 1.95 -1.42 -7.05
CA LYS A 138 2.77 -0.23 -6.87
C LYS A 138 1.86 0.99 -7.01
N TYR A 139 1.94 1.91 -6.06
CA TYR A 139 1.10 3.09 -6.02
C TYR A 139 1.94 4.36 -6.12
N ASP A 140 1.59 5.23 -7.06
CA ASP A 140 2.15 6.57 -7.16
C ASP A 140 1.23 7.54 -6.41
N LYS A 141 1.70 8.07 -5.27
CA LYS A 141 0.93 9.01 -4.44
C LYS A 141 0.70 10.35 -5.13
N ALA A 142 1.55 10.75 -6.08
CA ALA A 142 1.45 12.05 -6.76
C ALA A 142 0.41 12.01 -7.88
N THR A 143 0.35 10.91 -8.64
CA THR A 143 -0.60 10.76 -9.76
C THR A 143 -1.85 9.98 -9.39
N GLY A 144 -1.80 9.16 -8.33
CA GLY A 144 -2.82 8.19 -7.98
C GLY A 144 -2.81 6.93 -8.85
N GLU A 145 -1.80 6.76 -9.72
CA GLU A 145 -1.70 5.61 -10.61
C GLU A 145 -1.35 4.33 -9.83
N CYS A 146 -1.95 3.23 -10.28
CA CYS A 146 -1.74 1.89 -9.74
C CYS A 146 -1.16 0.98 -10.82
N THR A 147 -0.01 0.37 -10.54
CA THR A 147 0.62 -0.61 -11.43
C THR A 147 0.61 -1.97 -10.73
N PRO A 148 -0.05 -3.00 -11.31
CA PRO A 148 -0.11 -4.32 -10.70
C PRO A 148 1.26 -5.01 -10.70
N ILE A 149 1.58 -5.68 -9.61
CA ILE A 149 2.74 -6.56 -9.45
C ILE A 149 2.22 -7.98 -9.28
N GLU A 150 2.78 -8.93 -10.03
CA GLU A 150 2.39 -10.34 -9.91
C GLU A 150 2.62 -10.84 -8.49
N MET A 151 1.58 -11.42 -7.88
CA MET A 151 1.66 -11.87 -6.51
C MET A 151 2.35 -13.23 -6.45
N LYS A 152 3.47 -13.34 -5.73
CA LYS A 152 4.12 -14.63 -5.48
C LYS A 152 3.18 -15.51 -4.65
N GLU A 153 2.83 -16.68 -5.19
CA GLU A 153 1.91 -17.69 -4.61
C GLU A 153 2.21 -18.08 -3.14
N ALA A 154 3.39 -17.72 -2.62
CA ALA A 154 3.78 -17.93 -1.21
C ALA A 154 2.91 -17.18 -0.17
N SER A 155 2.12 -16.17 -0.56
CA SER A 155 1.25 -15.46 0.40
C SER A 155 -0.04 -16.20 0.77
N ALA A 156 -0.49 -17.18 -0.03
CA ALA A 156 -1.62 -18.04 0.31
C ALA A 156 -1.33 -18.93 1.54
N ALA A 157 -0.06 -19.22 1.81
CA ALA A 157 0.39 -20.00 2.95
C ALA A 157 0.44 -19.19 4.27
N ALA A 158 0.46 -17.86 4.22
CA ALA A 158 0.34 -17.04 5.44
C ALA A 158 -1.06 -17.16 6.06
N SER A 159 -2.10 -17.37 5.23
CA SER A 159 -3.46 -17.68 5.69
C SER A 159 -3.59 -19.06 6.35
N SER A 160 -2.74 -20.03 6.00
CA SER A 160 -2.78 -21.36 6.63
C SER A 160 -1.90 -21.49 7.87
N ALA A 161 -0.86 -20.66 8.01
CA ALA A 161 0.00 -20.65 9.20
C ALA A 161 -0.65 -19.95 10.43
N GLN A 162 -1.51 -18.95 10.24
CA GLN A 162 -2.26 -18.33 11.35
C GLN A 162 -3.40 -19.20 11.89
N LYS A 163 -3.90 -20.17 11.12
CA LYS A 163 -4.88 -21.16 11.63
C LYS A 163 -4.22 -22.20 12.54
N ALA A 164 -2.90 -22.42 12.44
CA ALA A 164 -2.19 -23.42 13.23
C ALA A 164 -1.81 -22.93 14.64
N THR A 165 -1.59 -21.62 14.85
CA THR A 165 -1.26 -21.08 16.19
C THR A 165 -2.48 -20.84 17.08
N ALA A 166 -3.68 -20.68 16.52
CA ALA A 166 -4.91 -20.52 17.31
C ALA A 166 -5.55 -21.86 17.76
N ALA A 167 -5.01 -23.00 17.34
CA ALA A 167 -5.58 -24.33 17.59
C ALA A 167 -4.78 -25.19 18.60
N SER A 168 -3.89 -24.58 19.37
CA SER A 168 -3.32 -25.16 20.60
C SER A 168 -3.52 -24.11 21.69
N GLY A 169 -4.65 -24.03 22.39
CA GLY A 169 -5.21 -25.12 23.16
C GLY A 169 -4.85 -24.94 24.64
N GLU A 170 -5.25 -23.82 25.25
CA GLU A 170 -5.44 -23.75 26.71
C GLU A 170 -6.79 -23.11 26.99
N THR A 171 -7.80 -23.99 27.09
CA THR A 171 -9.11 -23.67 27.63
C THR A 171 -8.97 -23.62 29.15
N HIS A 172 -8.79 -22.44 29.74
CA HIS A 172 -8.96 -22.27 31.18
C HIS A 172 -10.46 -22.33 31.50
N THR A 173 -10.97 -23.55 31.66
CA THR A 173 -12.27 -23.80 32.26
C THR A 173 -12.15 -23.51 33.76
N HIS A 174 -12.72 -22.40 34.22
CA HIS A 174 -13.01 -22.22 35.64
C HIS A 174 -14.17 -23.16 36.01
N ALA A 175 -13.83 -24.37 36.45
CA ALA A 175 -14.76 -25.27 37.09
C ALA A 175 -14.68 -25.09 38.61
N ASN A 176 -15.77 -24.55 39.15
CA ASN A 176 -16.20 -24.58 40.54
C ASN A 176 -16.04 -25.97 41.18
N GLY A 177 -15.49 -26.09 42.40
CA GLY A 177 -15.36 -27.37 43.08
C GLY A 177 -14.63 -27.34 44.43
N GLU A 178 -15.44 -27.34 45.48
CA GLU A 178 -15.19 -27.23 46.92
C GLU A 178 -14.39 -28.40 47.61
N VAL A 179 -13.67 -28.04 48.70
CA VAL A 179 -13.26 -28.75 49.96
C VAL A 179 -12.62 -30.16 50.00
N HIS A 180 -11.49 -30.29 50.73
CA HIS A 180 -11.45 -30.91 52.07
C HIS A 180 -10.05 -30.91 52.76
N SER A 181 -10.10 -30.58 54.06
CA SER A 181 -9.35 -31.06 55.25
C SER A 181 -7.88 -31.51 55.19
N GLY A 182 -7.09 -30.89 56.08
CA GLY A 182 -5.94 -31.51 56.74
C GLY A 182 -5.80 -30.99 58.18
N ALA A 183 -6.08 -31.84 59.17
CA ALA A 183 -5.90 -31.60 60.59
C ALA A 183 -4.90 -32.60 61.20
N ALA A 184 -4.34 -32.21 62.36
CA ALA A 184 -3.55 -32.93 63.39
C ALA A 184 -2.00 -32.90 63.21
N HIS A 185 -1.26 -32.22 64.11
CA HIS A 185 -0.67 -32.67 65.42
C HIS A 185 0.58 -33.57 65.20
N ALA A 186 1.69 -33.55 65.96
CA ALA A 186 2.08 -33.19 67.34
C ALA A 186 3.59 -32.79 67.32
N ASP A 187 4.30 -32.35 68.36
CA ASP A 187 4.31 -32.63 69.81
C ASP A 187 4.91 -31.42 70.54
#